data_AF-A0A2T6N636-F1
#
_entry.id   AF-A0A2T6N636-F1
#
_cell.length_a   1.000
_cell.length_b   1.000
_cell.length_c   1.000
_cell.angle_alpha   90.00
_cell.angle_beta   90.00
_cell.angle_gamma   90.00
#
_symmetry.space_group_name_H-M   'P 1'
#
loop_
_entity.id
_entity.type
_entity.pdbx_description
1 polymer ?
#
loop_
_entity_poly.entity_id
_entity_poly.type
_entity_poly.pdbx_seq_one_letter_code
_entity_poly.pdbx_strand_id
1 'polypeptide(L)'
;MPSCPGSPSLPAASSTCCKRPRSTTTGQRESWAIDPDTTGKRPLTHNWPRWSSARPNRCRWPALSPVSTKVKQRRLTIVDAARDHIYHHGYGSTSYADIARETGLGKGNIQYHFKAKEDLLHAAIDQQIQDIREQLERWSLDCGTAYDCIERFIGMVEGNARNLSSYGCPMGSLNSELGKHERQLQGRARAMFDLYLRWLEARFRSFLPRKQAQARAEQLMVMAQGASLMAHAYEEPRIIRNQARIMRQWLADICDQS
;
A
#
# COMPACT_ATOMS: atom_id res chain seq x y z
N MET A 1 -17.09 64.89 3.84
CA MET A 1 -16.40 63.58 3.88
C MET A 1 -17.45 62.52 4.17
N PRO A 2 -17.83 61.69 3.18
CA PRO A 2 -18.90 60.72 3.35
C PRO A 2 -18.37 59.42 3.96
N SER A 3 -19.17 58.88 4.88
CA SER A 3 -19.00 57.62 5.59
C SER A 3 -19.22 56.43 4.65
N CYS A 4 -18.34 55.43 4.68
CA CYS A 4 -18.56 54.13 4.03
C CYS A 4 -19.18 53.12 5.01
N PRO A 5 -20.22 52.35 4.61
CA PRO A 5 -20.84 51.33 5.45
C PRO A 5 -20.22 49.94 5.23
N GLY A 6 -20.20 49.15 6.30
CA GLY A 6 -20.44 47.70 6.29
C GLY A 6 -19.47 46.79 5.56
N SER A 7 -18.45 46.32 6.27
CA SER A 7 -17.74 45.08 5.94
C SER A 7 -18.68 43.87 6.11
N PRO A 8 -18.74 42.92 5.14
CA PRO A 8 -19.49 41.69 5.34
C PRO A 8 -18.71 40.79 6.29
N SER A 9 -19.36 40.40 7.38
CA SER A 9 -18.91 39.38 8.31
C SER A 9 -18.76 38.04 7.58
N LEU A 10 -17.53 37.50 7.59
CA LEU A 10 -17.25 36.12 7.21
C LEU A 10 -18.07 35.17 8.11
N PRO A 11 -18.76 34.16 7.57
CA PRO A 11 -19.39 33.15 8.40
C PRO A 11 -18.30 32.32 9.09
N ALA A 12 -18.48 32.10 10.39
CA ALA A 12 -17.62 31.24 11.20
C ALA A 12 -17.49 29.85 10.54
N ALA A 13 -16.25 29.38 10.40
CA ALA A 13 -15.94 28.03 9.94
C ALA A 13 -16.57 27.01 10.90
N SER A 14 -17.64 26.36 10.47
CA SER A 14 -18.29 25.30 11.24
C SER A 14 -17.36 24.08 11.40
N SER A 15 -17.29 23.55 12.62
CA SER A 15 -16.46 22.42 13.09
C SER A 15 -16.87 21.04 12.55
N THR A 16 -17.30 20.97 11.29
CA THR A 16 -17.94 19.77 10.72
C THR A 16 -16.96 18.81 10.02
N CYS A 17 -15.68 19.17 9.89
CA CYS A 17 -14.73 18.43 9.04
C CYS A 17 -14.20 17.11 9.65
N CYS A 18 -14.27 16.94 10.98
CA CYS A 18 -13.79 15.77 11.73
C CYS A 18 -14.95 15.12 12.54
N LYS A 19 -16.14 14.94 11.93
CA LYS A 19 -17.23 14.24 12.64
C LYS A 19 -17.12 12.72 12.47
N ARG A 20 -16.67 12.05 13.53
CA ARG A 20 -16.81 10.61 13.74
C ARG A 20 -18.27 10.17 13.54
N PRO A 21 -18.58 9.10 12.79
CA PRO A 21 -19.93 8.52 12.80
C PRO A 21 -20.21 7.89 14.18
N ARG A 22 -21.35 8.24 14.79
CA ARG A 22 -21.74 7.71 16.12
C ARG A 22 -22.01 6.20 16.02
N SER A 23 -21.21 5.39 16.71
CA SER A 23 -21.48 3.96 16.91
C SER A 23 -22.17 3.73 18.25
N THR A 24 -23.35 3.10 18.22
CA THR A 24 -24.02 2.51 19.37
C THR A 24 -23.18 1.34 19.90
N THR A 25 -22.83 1.40 21.18
CA THR A 25 -22.00 0.37 21.84
C THR A 25 -22.91 -0.54 22.64
N THR A 26 -22.97 -1.82 22.27
CA THR A 26 -23.40 -2.90 23.19
C THR A 26 -22.15 -3.70 23.51
N GLY A 27 -21.75 -3.68 24.78
CA GLY A 27 -20.53 -4.30 25.26
C GLY A 27 -20.62 -5.81 25.41
N GLN A 28 -19.48 -6.48 25.27
CA GLN A 28 -19.21 -7.73 25.94
C GLN A 28 -17.69 -7.87 26.16
N ARG A 29 -17.34 -8.12 27.41
CA ARG A 29 -15.98 -8.40 27.89
C ARG A 29 -15.66 -9.86 27.59
N GLU A 30 -14.51 -10.14 26.99
CA GLU A 30 -13.96 -11.50 26.96
C GLU A 30 -12.53 -11.51 27.51
N SER A 31 -12.31 -12.51 28.37
CA SER A 31 -11.16 -12.77 29.21
C SER A 31 -10.01 -13.39 28.42
N TRP A 32 -8.79 -12.92 28.65
CA TRP A 32 -7.57 -13.50 28.09
C TRP A 32 -6.97 -14.51 29.08
N ALA A 33 -7.04 -15.79 28.74
CA ALA A 33 -6.14 -16.80 29.29
C ALA A 33 -5.14 -17.18 28.18
N ILE A 34 -3.85 -17.01 28.45
CA ILE A 34 -2.73 -17.41 27.59
C ILE A 34 -2.21 -18.73 28.16
N ASP A 35 -2.24 -19.78 27.35
CA ASP A 35 -1.63 -21.07 27.67
C ASP A 35 -0.23 -21.14 27.04
N PRO A 36 0.86 -21.43 27.79
CA PRO A 36 2.22 -21.37 27.26
C PRO A 36 2.83 -22.78 27.16
N ASP A 37 2.59 -23.51 26.06
CA ASP A 37 3.55 -24.51 25.60
C ASP A 37 3.27 -24.96 24.17
N THR A 38 4.30 -24.98 23.33
CA THR A 38 4.58 -26.05 22.37
C THR A 38 5.81 -25.67 21.54
N THR A 39 6.96 -25.99 22.12
CA THR A 39 8.17 -26.26 21.34
C THR A 39 7.95 -27.53 20.49
N GLY A 40 8.25 -27.47 19.18
CA GLY A 40 8.02 -28.61 18.29
C GLY A 40 8.62 -28.45 16.90
N LYS A 41 9.86 -28.92 16.75
CA LYS A 41 10.63 -29.07 15.50
C LYS A 41 9.78 -29.73 14.40
N ARG A 42 9.91 -29.29 13.13
CA ARG A 42 9.43 -30.05 11.97
C ARG A 42 10.57 -30.45 11.03
N PRO A 43 10.61 -31.70 10.52
CA PRO A 43 11.65 -32.18 9.62
C PRO A 43 11.42 -31.76 8.17
N LEU A 44 12.53 -31.54 7.46
CA LEU A 44 12.60 -31.36 6.02
C LEU A 44 12.49 -32.73 5.32
N THR A 45 11.34 -33.06 4.73
CA THR A 45 11.28 -33.96 3.56
C THR A 45 9.98 -33.82 2.77
N HIS A 46 10.15 -33.67 1.46
CA HIS A 46 9.46 -34.39 0.37
C HIS A 46 8.36 -33.71 -0.47
N ASN A 47 8.61 -33.84 -1.78
CA ASN A 47 7.69 -34.09 -2.90
C ASN A 47 6.67 -33.02 -3.30
N TRP A 48 6.96 -32.37 -4.42
CA TRP A 48 6.04 -31.53 -5.19
C TRP A 48 5.12 -32.39 -6.06
N PRO A 49 3.78 -32.29 -5.92
CA PRO A 49 2.85 -32.81 -6.91
C PRO A 49 2.71 -31.84 -8.09
N ARG A 50 2.69 -32.45 -9.27
CA ARG A 50 2.42 -31.89 -10.59
C ARG A 50 1.05 -31.19 -10.63
N TRP A 51 1.09 -29.93 -11.04
CA TRP A 51 0.01 -29.01 -11.40
C TRP A 51 -1.34 -29.66 -11.76
N SER A 52 -2.36 -29.41 -10.94
CA SER A 52 -3.77 -29.56 -11.30
C SER A 52 -4.50 -28.22 -11.12
N SER A 53 -5.17 -27.82 -12.19
CA SER A 53 -5.93 -26.60 -12.39
C SER A 53 -7.06 -26.39 -11.37
N ALA A 54 -6.78 -25.65 -10.30
CA ALA A 54 -7.76 -24.87 -9.53
C ALA A 54 -6.99 -23.97 -8.56
N ARG A 55 -6.89 -22.66 -8.86
CA ARG A 55 -6.30 -21.67 -7.93
C ARG A 55 -7.44 -20.95 -7.18
N PRO A 56 -7.63 -21.15 -5.86
CA PRO A 56 -8.51 -20.29 -5.08
C PRO A 56 -7.76 -19.01 -4.69
N ASN A 57 -8.34 -17.86 -5.02
CA ASN A 57 -7.96 -16.49 -4.62
C ASN A 57 -6.57 -15.97 -5.07
N ARG A 58 -6.45 -15.65 -6.36
CA ARG A 58 -5.59 -14.55 -6.82
C ARG A 58 -6.22 -13.24 -6.28
N CYS A 59 -5.48 -12.42 -5.54
CA CYS A 59 -5.88 -11.02 -5.30
C CYS A 59 -5.98 -10.32 -6.66
N ARG A 60 -7.19 -10.23 -7.20
CA ARG A 60 -7.49 -9.57 -8.47
C ARG A 60 -7.64 -8.08 -8.20
N TRP A 61 -6.66 -7.30 -8.63
CA TRP A 61 -6.78 -5.84 -8.73
C TRP A 61 -7.80 -5.50 -9.83
N PRO A 62 -8.73 -4.55 -9.64
CA PRO A 62 -9.75 -4.24 -10.64
C PRO A 62 -9.14 -3.44 -11.79
N ALA A 63 -9.07 -4.06 -12.98
CA ALA A 63 -8.65 -3.43 -14.22
C ALA A 63 -9.83 -2.68 -14.86
N LEU A 64 -9.61 -1.42 -15.26
CA LEU A 64 -10.44 -0.69 -16.22
C LEU A 64 -9.57 -0.39 -17.45
N SER A 65 -10.00 -0.85 -18.63
CA SER A 65 -9.24 -0.77 -19.89
C SER A 65 -9.85 0.23 -20.88
N PRO A 66 -9.02 0.82 -21.77
CA PRO A 66 -9.42 1.02 -23.16
C PRO A 66 -8.42 0.44 -24.18
N VAL A 67 -8.89 0.25 -25.41
CA VAL A 67 -8.31 -0.53 -26.52
C VAL A 67 -6.85 -0.17 -26.83
N SER A 68 -5.95 -1.16 -26.74
CA SER A 68 -4.49 -1.04 -26.86
C SER A 68 -3.96 -1.88 -28.02
N THR A 69 -3.04 -1.32 -28.81
CA THR A 69 -2.35 -2.03 -29.91
C THR A 69 -1.65 -3.29 -29.38
N LYS A 70 -1.63 -4.38 -30.15
CA LYS A 70 -1.07 -5.69 -29.73
C LYS A 70 0.34 -5.61 -29.10
N VAL A 71 1.18 -4.68 -29.57
CA VAL A 71 2.54 -4.42 -29.05
C VAL A 71 2.51 -3.74 -27.66
N LYS A 72 1.62 -2.75 -27.46
CA LYS A 72 1.41 -2.11 -26.14
C LYS A 72 0.85 -3.12 -25.13
N GLN A 73 -0.09 -3.96 -25.55
CA GLN A 73 -0.64 -5.01 -24.69
C GLN A 73 0.42 -6.01 -24.23
N ARG A 74 1.33 -6.42 -25.13
CA ARG A 74 2.45 -7.31 -24.79
C ARG A 74 3.44 -6.67 -23.83
N ARG A 75 3.81 -5.41 -24.07
CA ARG A 75 4.67 -4.66 -23.15
C ARG A 75 4.06 -4.62 -21.74
N LEU A 76 2.78 -4.29 -21.63
CA LEU A 76 2.07 -4.27 -20.34
C LEU A 76 2.05 -5.66 -19.68
N THR A 77 1.79 -6.72 -20.45
CA THR A 77 1.82 -8.11 -19.94
C THR A 77 3.19 -8.47 -19.34
N ILE A 78 4.28 -8.05 -19.99
CA ILE A 78 5.65 -8.26 -19.48
C ILE A 78 5.88 -7.46 -18.20
N VAL A 79 5.42 -6.21 -18.15
CA VAL A 79 5.54 -5.34 -16.96
C VAL A 79 4.77 -5.92 -15.78
N ASP A 80 3.54 -6.37 -15.99
CA ASP A 80 2.72 -6.95 -14.92
C ASP A 80 3.32 -8.24 -14.36
N ALA A 81 3.84 -9.11 -15.23
CA ALA A 81 4.57 -10.30 -14.79
C ALA A 81 5.84 -9.93 -14.02
N ALA A 82 6.60 -8.93 -14.49
CA ALA A 82 7.76 -8.44 -13.76
C ALA A 82 7.40 -7.89 -12.37
N ARG A 83 6.30 -7.14 -12.25
CA ARG A 83 5.81 -6.65 -10.95
C ARG A 83 5.47 -7.80 -10.00
N ASP A 84 4.70 -8.79 -10.47
CA ASP A 84 4.31 -9.98 -9.70
C ASP A 84 5.57 -10.73 -9.24
N HIS A 85 6.50 -10.98 -10.16
CA HIS A 85 7.73 -11.72 -9.87
C HIS A 85 8.64 -10.97 -8.89
N ILE A 86 8.88 -9.67 -9.11
CA ILE A 86 9.71 -8.84 -8.23
C ILE A 86 9.10 -8.76 -6.83
N TYR A 87 7.78 -8.65 -6.70
CA TYR A 87 7.13 -8.60 -5.41
C TYR A 87 7.31 -9.92 -4.63
N HIS A 88 7.19 -11.06 -5.30
CA HIS A 88 7.24 -12.36 -4.66
C HIS A 88 8.66 -12.92 -4.44
N HIS A 89 9.62 -12.53 -5.28
CA HIS A 89 10.97 -13.14 -5.28
C HIS A 89 12.10 -12.12 -5.07
N GLY A 90 11.82 -10.82 -5.16
CA GLY A 90 12.81 -9.75 -5.11
C GLY A 90 13.37 -9.37 -6.48
N TYR A 91 13.89 -8.14 -6.59
CA TYR A 91 14.48 -7.64 -7.83
C TYR A 91 15.74 -8.42 -8.21
N GLY A 92 16.62 -8.69 -7.25
CA GLY A 92 17.91 -9.36 -7.48
C GLY A 92 17.77 -10.75 -8.10
N SER A 93 16.81 -11.54 -7.63
CA SER A 93 16.56 -12.90 -8.14
C SER A 93 15.79 -12.94 -9.47
N THR A 94 15.20 -11.82 -9.90
CA THR A 94 14.40 -11.76 -11.13
C THR A 94 15.27 -11.84 -12.39
N SER A 95 14.97 -12.74 -13.34
CA SER A 95 15.59 -12.77 -14.67
C SER A 95 14.56 -12.73 -15.81
N TYR A 96 15.00 -12.39 -17.03
CA TYR A 96 14.13 -12.50 -18.21
C TYR A 96 13.64 -13.93 -18.47
N ALA A 97 14.35 -14.96 -18.01
CA ALA A 97 13.89 -16.33 -18.13
C ALA A 97 12.70 -16.61 -17.20
N ASP A 98 12.69 -16.02 -16.00
CA ASP A 98 11.57 -16.13 -15.07
C ASP A 98 10.33 -15.44 -15.64
N ILE A 99 10.50 -14.22 -16.17
CA ILE A 99 9.38 -13.48 -16.79
C ILE A 99 8.89 -14.19 -18.06
N ALA A 100 9.77 -14.79 -18.86
CA ALA A 100 9.40 -15.61 -20.02
C ALA A 100 8.54 -16.80 -19.59
N ARG A 101 8.93 -17.49 -18.52
CA ARG A 101 8.20 -18.62 -17.96
C ARG A 101 6.81 -18.22 -17.45
N GLU A 102 6.68 -17.06 -16.82
CA GLU A 102 5.40 -16.56 -16.32
C GLU A 102 4.44 -16.09 -17.40
N THR A 103 4.98 -15.41 -18.43
CA THR A 103 4.16 -14.84 -19.51
C THR A 103 3.90 -15.83 -20.66
N GLY A 104 4.65 -16.92 -20.73
CA GLY A 104 4.67 -17.82 -21.90
C GLY A 104 5.29 -17.20 -23.15
N LEU A 105 5.88 -16.00 -23.04
CA LEU A 105 6.55 -15.33 -24.15
C LEU A 105 7.99 -15.82 -24.25
N GLY A 106 8.52 -15.91 -25.47
CA GLY A 106 9.93 -16.21 -25.68
C GLY A 106 10.83 -15.10 -25.11
N LYS A 107 11.99 -15.47 -24.56
CA LYS A 107 12.98 -14.52 -24.00
C LYS A 107 13.34 -13.41 -24.99
N GLY A 108 13.48 -13.72 -26.28
CA GLY A 108 13.76 -12.74 -27.33
C GLY A 108 12.66 -11.68 -27.48
N ASN A 109 11.40 -12.01 -27.18
CA ASN A 109 10.29 -11.05 -27.18
C ASN A 109 10.42 -10.05 -26.03
N ILE A 110 10.79 -10.53 -24.84
CA ILE A 110 11.04 -9.67 -23.68
C ILE A 110 12.23 -8.75 -23.94
N GLN A 111 13.33 -9.30 -24.45
CA GLN A 111 14.54 -8.54 -24.81
C GLN A 111 14.34 -7.57 -25.99
N TYR A 112 13.29 -7.75 -26.79
CA TYR A 112 12.89 -6.76 -27.79
C TYR A 112 12.30 -5.52 -27.11
N HIS A 113 11.49 -5.70 -26.06
CA HIS A 113 10.82 -4.62 -25.34
C HIS A 113 11.66 -3.96 -24.24
N PHE A 114 12.57 -4.70 -23.63
CA PHE A 114 13.41 -4.26 -22.51
C PHE A 114 14.84 -4.72 -22.75
N LYS A 115 15.75 -3.76 -22.97
CA LYS A 115 17.16 -4.07 -23.26
C LYS A 115 17.90 -4.34 -21.96
N ALA A 116 17.68 -3.50 -20.96
CA ALA A 116 18.26 -3.63 -19.63
C ALA A 116 17.20 -4.07 -18.60
N LYS A 117 17.62 -4.79 -17.56
CA LYS A 117 16.72 -5.25 -16.48
C LYS A 117 16.18 -4.05 -15.69
N GLU A 118 16.98 -3.01 -15.63
CA GLU A 118 16.68 -1.69 -15.07
C GLU A 118 15.53 -1.02 -15.83
N ASP A 119 15.48 -1.13 -17.16
CA ASP A 119 14.36 -0.60 -17.97
C ASP A 119 13.04 -1.28 -17.61
N LEU A 120 13.09 -2.58 -17.35
CA LEU A 120 11.93 -3.36 -16.94
C LEU A 120 11.49 -2.98 -15.52
N LEU A 121 12.44 -2.81 -14.59
CA LEU A 121 12.15 -2.30 -13.25
C LEU A 121 11.54 -0.88 -13.29
N HIS A 122 12.08 0.02 -14.10
CA HIS A 122 11.55 1.37 -14.26
C HIS A 122 10.11 1.34 -14.77
N ALA A 123 9.82 0.53 -15.77
CA ALA A 123 8.46 0.37 -16.27
C ALA A 123 7.50 -0.24 -15.21
N ALA A 124 7.99 -1.20 -14.41
CA ALA A 124 7.24 -1.78 -13.30
C ALA A 124 6.93 -0.75 -12.20
N ILE A 125 7.91 0.07 -11.83
CA ILE A 125 7.74 1.17 -10.87
C ILE A 125 6.76 2.22 -11.41
N ASP A 126 6.88 2.59 -12.69
CA ASP A 126 6.00 3.58 -13.32
C ASP A 126 4.55 3.13 -13.36
N GLN A 127 4.32 1.87 -13.71
CA GLN A 127 3.00 1.28 -13.65
C GLN A 127 2.46 1.26 -12.21
N GLN A 128 3.30 0.90 -11.23
CA GLN A 128 2.90 0.91 -9.83
C GLN A 128 2.57 2.31 -9.30
N ILE A 129 3.33 3.33 -9.72
CA ILE A 129 3.08 4.75 -9.42
C ILE A 129 1.74 5.18 -10.00
N GLN A 130 1.46 4.79 -11.25
CA GLN A 130 0.19 5.10 -11.89
C GLN A 130 -0.99 4.46 -11.16
N ASP A 131 -0.89 3.16 -10.83
CA ASP A 131 -1.91 2.45 -10.09
C ASP A 131 -2.18 3.09 -8.70
N ILE A 132 -1.11 3.53 -8.00
CA ILE A 132 -1.24 4.26 -6.73
C ILE A 132 -1.97 5.58 -6.94
N ARG A 133 -1.61 6.37 -7.97
CA ARG A 133 -2.30 7.64 -8.26
C ARG A 133 -3.79 7.44 -8.50
N GLU A 134 -4.15 6.49 -9.35
CA GLU A 134 -5.55 6.20 -9.67
C GLU A 134 -6.33 5.70 -8.45
N GLN A 135 -5.69 4.87 -7.61
CA GLN A 135 -6.28 4.42 -6.35
C GLN A 135 -6.53 5.60 -5.40
N LEU A 136 -5.53 6.45 -5.19
CA LEU A 136 -5.62 7.59 -4.29
C LEU A 136 -6.62 8.63 -4.79
N GLU A 137 -6.69 8.88 -6.10
CA GLU A 137 -7.69 9.75 -6.72
C GLU A 137 -9.10 9.19 -6.49
N ARG A 138 -9.31 7.90 -6.78
CA ARG A 138 -10.60 7.23 -6.56
C ARG A 138 -11.04 7.31 -5.10
N TRP A 139 -10.15 7.01 -4.15
CA TRP A 139 -10.45 7.17 -2.73
C TRP A 139 -10.85 8.60 -2.40
N SER A 140 -10.14 9.59 -2.95
CA SER A 140 -10.46 11.01 -2.71
C SER A 140 -11.86 11.41 -3.16
N LEU A 141 -12.39 10.75 -4.20
CA LEU A 141 -13.75 10.96 -4.70
C LEU A 141 -14.80 10.20 -3.87
N ASP A 142 -14.45 9.01 -3.39
CA ASP A 142 -15.36 8.13 -2.66
C ASP A 142 -15.52 8.51 -1.16
N CYS A 143 -14.52 9.17 -0.58
CA CYS A 143 -14.56 9.55 0.84
C CYS A 143 -15.52 10.70 1.12
N GLY A 144 -16.34 10.57 2.17
CA GLY A 144 -17.16 11.68 2.67
C GLY A 144 -16.35 12.76 3.40
N THR A 145 -15.32 12.35 4.14
CA THR A 145 -14.46 13.26 4.92
C THR A 145 -12.97 12.90 4.80
N ALA A 146 -12.09 13.82 5.23
CA ALA A 146 -10.66 13.54 5.32
C ALA A 146 -10.35 12.39 6.29
N TYR A 147 -11.12 12.27 7.38
CA TYR A 147 -11.02 11.16 8.33
C TYR A 147 -11.32 9.81 7.63
N ASP A 148 -12.41 9.73 6.87
CA ASP A 148 -12.78 8.50 6.15
C ASP A 148 -11.70 8.08 5.15
N CYS A 149 -11.03 9.05 4.52
CA CYS A 149 -9.89 8.76 3.65
C CYS A 149 -8.69 8.20 4.40
N ILE A 150 -8.34 8.76 5.55
CA ILE A 150 -7.24 8.21 6.36
C ILE A 150 -7.62 6.82 6.89
N GLU A 151 -8.89 6.59 7.27
CA GLU A 151 -9.40 5.26 7.61
C GLU A 151 -9.26 4.29 6.43
N ARG A 152 -9.59 4.73 5.21
CA ARG A 152 -9.45 3.92 3.99
C ARG A 152 -8.02 3.44 3.77
N PHE A 153 -7.02 4.28 4.05
CA PHE A 153 -5.61 3.88 4.03
C PHE A 153 -5.32 2.79 5.07
N ILE A 154 -5.81 2.95 6.31
CA ILE A 154 -5.65 1.94 7.37
C ILE A 154 -6.34 0.62 6.98
N GLY A 155 -7.56 0.71 6.43
CA GLY A 155 -8.32 -0.43 5.92
C GLY A 155 -7.62 -1.14 4.76
N MET A 156 -6.90 -0.42 3.89
CA MET A 156 -6.07 -1.03 2.85
C MET A 156 -4.90 -1.82 3.43
N VAL A 157 -4.23 -1.29 4.45
CA VAL A 157 -3.15 -2.01 5.16
C VAL A 157 -3.70 -3.27 5.81
N GLU A 158 -4.82 -3.17 6.53
CA GLU A 158 -5.50 -4.30 7.17
C GLU A 158 -5.96 -5.36 6.17
N GLY A 159 -6.62 -4.95 5.08
CA GLY A 159 -7.12 -5.84 4.04
C GLY A 159 -6.03 -6.65 3.33
N ASN A 160 -4.79 -6.14 3.35
CA ASN A 160 -3.62 -6.81 2.79
C ASN A 160 -2.80 -7.62 3.81
N ALA A 161 -3.28 -7.80 5.05
CA ALA A 161 -2.51 -8.41 6.13
C ALA A 161 -1.80 -9.72 5.76
N ARG A 162 -2.48 -10.63 5.03
CA ARG A 162 -1.90 -11.90 4.56
C ARG A 162 -0.75 -11.70 3.59
N ASN A 163 -0.93 -10.82 2.60
CA ASN A 163 0.11 -10.55 1.62
C ASN A 163 1.31 -9.87 2.27
N LEU A 164 1.06 -8.92 3.18
CA LEU A 164 2.11 -8.21 3.92
C LEU A 164 2.88 -9.13 4.87
N SER A 165 2.24 -10.12 5.51
CA SER A 165 2.96 -11.11 6.32
C SER A 165 3.76 -12.10 5.47
N SER A 166 3.30 -12.43 4.26
CA SER A 166 4.01 -13.38 3.40
C SER A 166 5.18 -12.76 2.62
N TYR A 167 5.05 -11.52 2.14
CA TYR A 167 6.01 -10.92 1.20
C TYR A 167 6.46 -9.49 1.61
N GLY A 168 5.98 -8.98 2.74
CA GLY A 168 6.23 -7.61 3.16
C GLY A 168 5.45 -6.58 2.34
N CYS A 169 5.73 -5.30 2.59
CA CYS A 169 5.14 -4.21 1.82
C CYS A 169 5.85 -4.13 0.46
N PRO A 170 5.13 -4.15 -0.68
CA PRO A 170 5.76 -4.11 -2.01
C PRO A 170 6.68 -2.90 -2.23
N MET A 171 6.32 -1.74 -1.66
CA MET A 171 7.17 -0.54 -1.73
C MET A 171 8.36 -0.66 -0.77
N GLY A 172 8.13 -1.17 0.44
CA GLY A 172 9.11 -1.25 1.51
C GLY A 172 10.20 -2.29 1.23
N SER A 173 9.82 -3.50 0.81
CA SER A 173 10.76 -4.57 0.49
C SER A 173 11.63 -4.19 -0.72
N LEU A 174 11.03 -3.68 -1.80
CA LEU A 174 11.76 -3.19 -2.97
C LEU A 174 12.74 -2.06 -2.61
N ASN A 175 12.29 -1.03 -1.87
CA ASN A 175 13.17 0.07 -1.48
C ASN A 175 14.31 -0.37 -0.54
N SER A 176 14.04 -1.34 0.34
CA SER A 176 15.05 -1.88 1.26
C SER A 176 16.08 -2.72 0.52
N GLU A 177 15.66 -3.49 -0.48
CA GLU A 177 16.54 -4.25 -1.36
C GLU A 177 17.43 -3.33 -2.21
N LEU A 178 16.81 -2.40 -2.97
CA LEU A 178 17.54 -1.46 -3.82
C LEU A 178 18.46 -0.53 -3.01
N GLY A 179 18.11 -0.24 -1.76
CA GLY A 179 18.91 0.62 -0.88
C GLY A 179 20.29 0.08 -0.52
N LYS A 180 20.54 -1.23 -0.70
CA LYS A 180 21.83 -1.85 -0.37
C LYS A 180 22.88 -1.59 -1.43
N HIS A 181 22.53 -1.73 -2.71
CA HIS A 181 23.49 -1.69 -3.81
C HIS A 181 23.03 -0.87 -5.03
N GLU A 182 21.75 -0.49 -5.12
CA GLU A 182 21.13 0.10 -6.31
C GLU A 182 20.52 1.49 -6.01
N ARG A 183 21.30 2.38 -5.38
CA ARG A 183 20.81 3.68 -4.86
C ARG A 183 20.13 4.56 -5.92
N GLN A 184 20.58 4.50 -7.17
CA GLN A 184 19.96 5.24 -8.27
C GLN A 184 18.54 4.71 -8.56
N LEU A 185 18.37 3.39 -8.65
CA LEU A 185 17.06 2.76 -8.86
C LEU A 185 16.14 2.98 -7.65
N GLN A 186 16.69 2.94 -6.43
CA GLN A 186 15.96 3.26 -5.20
C GLN A 186 15.32 4.65 -5.26
N GLY A 187 16.02 5.66 -5.81
CA GLY A 187 15.51 7.03 -5.92
C GLY A 187 14.15 7.11 -6.63
N ARG A 188 13.95 6.33 -7.70
CA ARG A 188 12.66 6.28 -8.40
C ARG A 188 11.61 5.51 -7.60
N ALA A 189 11.99 4.40 -6.96
CA ALA A 189 11.07 3.60 -6.15
C ALA A 189 10.52 4.37 -4.92
N ARG A 190 11.25 5.38 -4.42
CA ARG A 190 10.78 6.27 -3.34
C ARG A 190 9.56 7.09 -3.71
N ALA A 191 9.36 7.39 -4.99
CA ALA A 191 8.22 8.19 -5.44
C ALA A 191 6.86 7.56 -5.08
N MET A 192 6.81 6.24 -4.87
CA MET A 192 5.61 5.56 -4.37
C MET A 192 5.26 5.99 -2.94
N PHE A 193 6.26 6.14 -2.06
CA PHE A 193 6.06 6.70 -0.71
C PHE A 193 5.63 8.16 -0.76
N ASP A 194 6.26 8.96 -1.64
CA ASP A 194 5.94 10.39 -1.78
C ASP A 194 4.50 10.64 -2.21
N LEU A 195 3.89 9.72 -2.96
CA LEU A 195 2.47 9.80 -3.32
C LEU A 195 1.58 9.63 -2.08
N TYR A 196 1.79 8.58 -1.30
CA TYR A 196 1.01 8.36 -0.08
C TYR A 196 1.25 9.44 0.97
N LEU A 197 2.49 9.88 1.18
CA LEU A 197 2.81 10.91 2.17
C LEU A 197 2.14 12.25 1.82
N ARG A 198 2.26 12.70 0.57
CA ARG A 198 1.58 13.94 0.12
C ARG A 198 0.06 13.81 0.20
N TRP A 199 -0.46 12.64 -0.15
CA TRP A 199 -1.89 12.39 -0.07
C TRP A 199 -2.40 12.42 1.37
N LEU A 200 -1.72 11.75 2.30
CA LEU A 200 -2.06 11.74 3.73
C LEU A 200 -1.90 13.13 4.35
N GLU A 201 -0.81 13.86 4.04
CA GLU A 201 -0.59 15.23 4.53
C GLU A 201 -1.78 16.12 4.15
N ALA A 202 -2.24 16.06 2.89
CA ALA A 202 -3.37 16.85 2.44
C ALA A 202 -4.66 16.56 3.21
N ARG A 203 -4.86 15.33 3.72
CA ARG A 203 -6.05 14.97 4.52
C ARG A 203 -5.89 15.47 5.95
N PHE A 204 -4.73 15.26 6.57
CA PHE A 204 -4.47 15.82 7.90
C PHE A 204 -4.55 17.36 7.91
N ARG A 205 -4.17 18.02 6.82
CA ARG A 205 -4.25 19.48 6.69
C ARG A 205 -5.68 20.04 6.74
N SER A 206 -6.71 19.22 6.57
CA SER A 206 -8.09 19.70 6.69
C SER A 206 -8.52 19.96 8.14
N PHE A 207 -7.77 19.44 9.12
CA PHE A 207 -8.05 19.64 10.55
C PHE A 207 -6.79 19.91 11.42
N LEU A 208 -5.58 19.91 10.84
CA LEU A 208 -4.33 20.24 11.53
C LEU A 208 -3.51 21.32 10.81
N PRO A 209 -2.71 22.12 11.56
CA PRO A 209 -1.70 23.00 10.95
C PRO A 209 -0.67 22.22 10.13
N ARG A 210 -0.15 22.83 9.06
CA ARG A 210 0.74 22.18 8.07
C ARG A 210 1.87 21.36 8.69
N LYS A 211 2.64 21.93 9.62
CA LYS A 211 3.78 21.23 10.26
C LYS A 211 3.33 19.96 11.01
N GLN A 212 2.18 20.03 11.69
CA GLN A 212 1.63 18.89 12.41
C GLN A 212 1.08 17.85 11.43
N ALA A 213 0.38 18.29 10.37
CA ALA A 213 -0.16 17.40 9.35
C ALA A 213 0.91 16.56 8.64
N GLN A 214 2.05 17.18 8.30
CA GLN A 214 3.19 16.46 7.71
C GLN A 214 3.70 15.38 8.68
N ALA A 215 3.95 15.75 9.94
CA ALA A 215 4.42 14.81 10.95
C ALA A 215 3.42 13.66 11.21
N ARG A 216 2.10 13.92 11.15
CA ARG A 216 1.07 12.86 11.28
C ARG A 216 1.02 11.94 10.07
N ALA A 217 1.17 12.47 8.85
CA ALA A 217 1.26 11.65 7.65
C ALA A 217 2.48 10.71 7.70
N GLU A 218 3.64 11.24 8.09
CA GLU A 218 4.86 10.47 8.30
C GLU A 218 4.68 9.40 9.39
N GLN A 219 4.11 9.77 10.54
CA GLN A 219 3.87 8.84 11.65
C GLN A 219 2.96 7.67 11.23
N LEU A 220 1.87 7.94 10.50
CA LEU A 220 0.97 6.89 10.02
C LEU A 220 1.66 5.96 9.01
N MET A 221 2.46 6.53 8.10
CA MET A 221 3.25 5.73 7.15
C MET A 221 4.26 4.85 7.88
N VAL A 222 4.97 5.38 8.89
CA VAL A 222 5.92 4.62 9.71
C VAL A 222 5.23 3.49 10.45
N MET A 223 4.06 3.72 11.05
CA MET A 223 3.29 2.66 11.71
C MET A 223 2.90 1.55 10.73
N ALA A 224 2.43 1.89 9.52
CA ALA A 224 2.08 0.91 8.49
C ALA A 224 3.28 0.09 8.01
N GLN A 225 4.42 0.74 7.74
CA GLN A 225 5.64 0.06 7.29
C GLN A 225 6.27 -0.79 8.39
N GLY A 226 6.31 -0.29 9.63
CA GLY A 226 6.78 -1.06 10.78
C GLY A 226 5.91 -2.29 11.03
N ALA A 227 4.58 -2.13 10.99
CA ALA A 227 3.66 -3.26 11.10
C ALA A 227 3.90 -4.29 9.98
N SER A 228 4.08 -3.85 8.73
CA SER A 228 4.39 -4.73 7.60
C SER A 228 5.70 -5.49 7.78
N LEU A 229 6.76 -4.83 8.24
CA LEU A 229 8.06 -5.46 8.46
C LEU A 229 7.96 -6.52 9.56
N MET A 230 7.36 -6.18 10.70
CA MET A 230 7.24 -7.11 11.83
C MET A 230 6.33 -8.29 11.49
N ALA A 231 5.20 -8.04 10.81
CA ALA A 231 4.32 -9.10 10.35
C ALA A 231 5.00 -10.04 9.36
N HIS A 232 5.89 -9.52 8.50
CA HIS A 232 6.67 -10.34 7.59
C HIS A 232 7.73 -11.17 8.32
N ALA A 233 8.47 -10.55 9.23
CA ALA A 233 9.53 -11.22 10.00
C ALA A 233 9.00 -12.38 10.85
N TYR A 234 7.76 -12.27 11.36
CA TYR A 234 7.11 -13.32 12.14
C TYR A 234 6.09 -14.17 11.36
N GLU A 235 5.89 -13.88 10.07
CA GLU A 235 4.86 -14.51 9.23
C GLU A 235 3.44 -14.46 9.85
N GLU A 236 3.14 -13.41 10.62
CA GLU A 236 1.93 -13.32 11.44
C GLU A 236 1.01 -12.15 11.02
N PRO A 237 -0.06 -12.40 10.25
CA PRO A 237 -1.00 -11.36 9.80
C PRO A 237 -1.82 -10.72 10.94
N ARG A 238 -1.91 -11.34 12.12
CA ARG A 238 -2.53 -10.73 13.32
C ARG A 238 -1.78 -9.47 13.75
N ILE A 239 -0.46 -9.37 13.53
CA ILE A 239 0.31 -8.16 13.83
C ILE A 239 -0.27 -6.96 13.06
N ILE A 240 -0.55 -7.12 11.76
CA ILE A 240 -1.17 -6.06 10.94
C ILE A 240 -2.54 -5.67 11.48
N ARG A 241 -3.40 -6.64 11.77
CA ARG A 241 -4.76 -6.38 12.27
C ARG A 241 -4.75 -5.64 13.60
N ASN A 242 -3.87 -6.06 14.51
CA ASN A 242 -3.68 -5.38 15.79
C ASN A 242 -3.16 -3.94 15.61
N GLN A 243 -2.19 -3.74 14.72
CA GLN A 243 -1.65 -2.42 14.43
C GLN A 243 -2.68 -1.53 13.74
N ALA A 244 -3.52 -2.05 12.85
CA ALA A 244 -4.62 -1.30 12.24
C ALA A 244 -5.61 -0.78 13.29
N ARG A 245 -5.97 -1.61 14.28
CA ARG A 245 -6.79 -1.18 15.43
C ARG A 245 -6.12 -0.03 16.21
N ILE A 246 -4.81 -0.12 16.46
CA ILE A 246 -4.04 0.93 17.14
C ILE A 246 -4.00 2.20 16.31
N MET A 247 -3.75 2.11 15.00
CA MET A 247 -3.75 3.26 14.09
C MET A 247 -5.12 3.97 14.06
N ARG A 248 -6.23 3.22 14.10
CA ARG A 248 -7.58 3.81 14.17
C ARG A 248 -7.82 4.54 15.48
N GLN A 249 -7.41 3.96 16.62
CA GLN A 249 -7.51 4.63 17.91
C GLN A 249 -6.66 5.90 17.93
N TRP A 250 -5.41 5.80 17.48
CA TRP A 250 -4.50 6.94 17.36
C TRP A 250 -5.07 8.06 16.46
N LEU A 251 -5.72 7.70 15.35
CA LEU A 251 -6.37 8.67 14.47
C LEU A 251 -7.54 9.37 15.18
N ALA A 252 -8.36 8.62 15.93
CA ALA A 252 -9.45 9.18 16.71
C ALA A 252 -8.95 10.15 17.77
N ASP A 253 -7.90 9.77 18.52
CA ASP A 253 -7.32 10.60 19.58
C ASP A 253 -6.78 11.95 19.04
N ILE A 254 -6.22 11.96 17.82
CA ILE A 254 -5.77 13.19 17.17
C ILE A 254 -6.98 14.08 16.86
N CYS A 255 -8.04 13.50 16.33
CA CYS A 255 -9.23 14.21 15.90
C CYS A 255 -9.99 14.83 17.11
N ASP A 256 -10.00 14.16 18.26
CA ASP A 256 -10.60 14.68 19.50
C ASP A 256 -9.80 15.82 20.15
N GLN A 257 -8.52 15.97 19.79
CA GLN A 257 -7.62 17.04 20.29
C GLN A 257 -7.53 18.25 19.34
N SER A 258 -8.15 18.18 18.16
CA SER A 258 -8.10 19.19 17.09
C SER A 258 -9.29 20.14 17.14
#